data_AF-A0A7L1N611-F1
#
_entry.id   AF-A0A7L1N611-F1
#
_cell.length_a   1.000
_cell.length_b   1.000
_cell.length_c   1.000
_cell.angle_alpha   90.00
_cell.angle_beta   90.00
_cell.angle_gamma   90.00
#
_symmetry.space_group_name_H-M   'P 1'
#
loop_
_entity.id
_entity.type
_entity.pdbx_description
1 polymer ?
#
loop_
_entity_poly.entity_id
_entity_poly.type
_entity_poly.pdbx_seq_one_letter_code
_entity_poly.pdbx_strand_id
1 'polypeptide(L)'
;MEKRLLAAAALLCLVDVLHVFAVEEKDNELQEPDCPAFLMFDNAAYLADMTFELPCYCKPKAVSSVVWYFQKNADNPETIVLRDLANTSIVDSSHIRAGSDVLHRFRIRLFSLIVFRAQVADSGHYLCGTDKGDFFYGYDVDVQPTQQVSVAFLDRGQRIRDDYTEKLFTLFTTFWNWTMCDRCGVRGEQRRIGLCYVQSALLSPRYRTAVTNVTSCGSRAVPAHLQPLIRLHAPEVAIRRCRSLCLNLEMSKEGLQAISNIISQVGDKPWQPRVPTQFHKQLIGTDLVIACPGARPEHAVAWDKGFFQLYRSRYLIGVNKTMRIFIDHGNHLHIQRVRARDRGTYYCWREGKLVAGFRLSVTYSQKRPRNLDDPETIYAVKVIGLSYCIMAFLFILIHVCRYCWRALRGSAKV
;
A
#
# COMPACT_ATOMS: atom_id res chain seq x y z
N MET A 1 62.32 27.00 6.23
CA MET A 1 61.49 26.76 7.43
C MET A 1 60.00 26.70 7.10
N GLU A 2 59.50 27.53 6.18
CA GLU A 2 58.08 27.54 5.73
C GLU A 2 57.54 26.22 5.15
N LYS A 3 58.32 25.49 4.35
CA LYS A 3 57.84 24.23 3.74
C LYS A 3 57.50 23.13 4.75
N ARG A 4 58.09 23.16 5.96
CA ARG A 4 57.78 22.19 7.02
C ARG A 4 56.51 22.54 7.80
N LEU A 5 56.19 23.83 7.93
CA LEU A 5 54.97 24.32 8.59
C LEU A 5 53.73 24.06 7.74
N LEU A 6 53.82 24.24 6.42
CA LEU A 6 52.72 23.92 5.49
C LEU A 6 52.41 22.41 5.43
N ALA A 7 53.44 21.57 5.49
CA ALA A 7 53.26 20.12 5.53
C ALA A 7 52.62 19.66 6.86
N ALA A 8 52.99 20.28 7.98
CA ALA A 8 52.40 20.00 9.29
C ALA A 8 50.93 20.45 9.38
N ALA A 9 50.59 21.61 8.81
CA ALA A 9 49.20 22.10 8.75
C ALA A 9 48.31 21.22 7.86
N ALA A 10 48.83 20.74 6.72
CA ALA A 10 48.10 19.81 5.85
C ALA A 10 47.87 18.44 6.51
N LEU A 11 48.84 17.95 7.29
CA LEU A 11 48.70 16.71 8.07
C LEU A 11 47.66 16.85 9.20
N LEU A 12 47.64 17.99 9.90
CA LEU A 12 46.64 18.25 10.95
C LEU A 12 45.21 18.37 10.38
N CYS A 13 45.03 19.02 9.21
CA CYS A 13 43.71 19.09 8.56
C CYS A 13 43.22 17.72 8.05
N LEU A 14 44.12 16.80 7.67
CA LEU A 14 43.73 15.44 7.28
C LEU A 14 43.33 14.59 8.48
N VAL A 15 43.93 14.82 9.66
CA VAL A 15 43.57 14.12 10.91
C VAL A 15 42.20 14.58 11.43
N ASP A 16 41.87 15.88 11.33
CA ASP A 16 40.54 16.39 11.71
C ASP A 16 39.43 15.92 10.75
N VAL A 17 39.72 15.81 9.44
CA VAL A 17 38.75 15.24 8.48
C VAL A 17 38.54 13.74 8.71
N LEU A 18 39.57 13.01 9.13
CA LEU A 18 39.43 11.59 9.51
C LEU A 18 38.66 11.40 10.83
N HIS A 19 38.71 12.36 11.77
CA HIS A 19 37.90 12.31 12.99
C HIS A 19 36.42 12.65 12.78
N VAL A 20 36.06 13.41 11.75
CA VAL A 20 34.64 13.73 11.45
C VAL A 20 33.91 12.58 10.74
N PHE A 21 34.63 11.65 10.11
CA PHE A 21 34.07 10.44 9.48
C PHE A 21 34.25 9.16 10.31
N ALA A 22 34.85 9.25 11.49
CA ALA A 22 34.87 8.19 12.48
C ALA A 22 33.74 8.43 13.50
N VAL A 23 32.49 8.38 13.04
CA VAL A 23 31.44 7.85 13.92
C VAL A 23 31.84 6.40 14.12
N GLU A 24 32.28 6.07 15.34
CA GLU A 24 32.50 4.70 15.77
C GLU A 24 31.29 3.86 15.33
N GLU A 25 31.43 3.10 14.24
CA GLU A 25 30.97 1.72 14.22
C GLU A 25 31.77 1.05 15.34
N LYS A 26 31.28 1.27 16.56
CA LYS A 26 31.58 0.40 17.66
C LYS A 26 31.01 -0.93 17.18
N ASP A 27 31.90 -1.81 16.75
CA ASP A 27 31.71 -3.24 16.82
C ASP A 27 31.40 -3.55 18.29
N ASN A 28 30.17 -3.25 18.71
CA ASN A 28 29.54 -4.00 19.75
C ASN A 28 29.47 -5.39 19.14
N GLU A 29 30.39 -6.26 19.56
CA GLU A 29 30.08 -7.67 19.76
C GLU A 29 28.58 -7.73 20.07
N LEU A 30 27.81 -8.33 19.16
CA LEU A 30 26.36 -8.32 19.19
C LEU A 30 25.92 -9.06 20.47
N GLN A 31 25.97 -8.37 21.60
CA GLN A 31 25.35 -8.77 22.84
C GLN A 31 23.87 -8.73 22.50
N GLU A 32 23.34 -9.88 22.12
CA GLU A 32 21.89 -10.10 22.07
C GLU A 32 21.34 -9.52 23.35
N PRO A 33 20.49 -8.47 23.30
CA PRO A 33 19.91 -7.93 24.50
C PRO A 33 19.13 -9.04 25.18
N ASP A 34 19.46 -9.33 26.44
CA ASP A 34 18.72 -10.32 27.21
C ASP A 34 17.23 -9.94 27.23
N CYS A 35 16.34 -10.92 27.03
CA CYS A 35 14.91 -10.66 27.00
C CYS A 35 14.49 -10.07 28.34
N PRO A 36 13.60 -9.05 28.35
CA PRO A 36 13.12 -8.50 29.59
C PRO A 36 12.46 -9.62 30.42
N ALA A 37 12.71 -9.63 31.73
CA ALA A 37 12.17 -10.65 32.64
C ALA A 37 10.63 -10.67 32.68
N PHE A 38 10.00 -9.58 32.25
CA PHE A 38 8.55 -9.45 32.11
C PHE A 38 8.20 -9.00 30.69
N LEU A 39 7.04 -9.43 30.21
CA LEU A 39 6.54 -9.04 28.89
C LEU A 39 6.19 -7.55 28.86
N MET A 40 7.09 -6.78 28.25
CA MET A 40 6.93 -5.35 27.96
C MET A 40 6.52 -5.17 26.50
N PHE A 41 5.80 -4.07 26.22
CA PHE A 41 5.35 -3.74 24.88
C PHE A 41 6.07 -2.52 24.35
N ASP A 42 6.84 -2.67 23.27
CA ASP A 42 7.47 -1.54 22.60
C ASP A 42 6.43 -0.83 21.73
N ASN A 43 6.28 0.48 21.90
CA ASN A 43 5.34 1.25 21.09
C ASN A 43 5.84 1.41 19.65
N ALA A 44 5.01 1.03 18.68
CA ALA A 44 5.29 1.22 17.26
C ALA A 44 4.08 1.87 16.59
N ALA A 45 4.31 2.95 15.85
CA ALA A 45 3.24 3.71 15.21
C ALA A 45 3.41 3.74 13.69
N TYR A 46 2.32 3.54 12.97
CA TYR A 46 2.27 3.55 11.51
C TYR A 46 1.04 4.29 11.02
N LEU A 47 1.12 4.81 9.80
CA LEU A 47 -0.06 5.34 9.11
C LEU A 47 -0.79 4.21 8.38
N ALA A 48 -2.12 4.26 8.32
CA ALA A 48 -2.89 3.27 7.56
C ALA A 48 -2.48 3.24 6.07
N ASP A 49 -2.73 2.09 5.44
CA ASP A 49 -2.32 1.68 4.11
C ASP A 49 -0.80 1.45 3.93
N MET A 50 0.03 1.65 4.96
CA MET A 50 1.46 1.30 4.92
C MET A 50 1.72 -0.18 5.18
N THR A 51 2.90 -0.65 4.78
CA THR A 51 3.39 -1.99 5.13
C THR A 51 4.41 -1.87 6.25
N PHE A 52 4.17 -2.47 7.41
CA PHE A 52 5.13 -2.40 8.51
C PHE A 52 5.81 -3.75 8.75
N GLU A 53 7.02 -3.70 9.32
CA GLU A 53 7.80 -4.87 9.71
C GLU A 53 8.09 -4.79 11.21
N LEU A 54 7.79 -5.88 11.93
CA LEU A 54 8.04 -6.05 13.35
C LEU A 54 9.09 -7.15 13.51
N PRO A 55 10.36 -6.82 13.77
CA PRO A 55 11.38 -7.81 14.09
C PRO A 55 11.16 -8.39 15.49
N CYS A 56 11.38 -9.69 15.67
CA CYS A 56 11.45 -10.26 17.02
C CYS A 56 12.88 -10.05 17.55
N TYR A 57 13.11 -8.95 18.27
CA TYR A 57 14.45 -8.60 18.75
C TYR A 57 14.97 -9.55 19.83
N CYS A 58 14.08 -10.23 20.55
CA CYS A 58 14.49 -11.14 21.59
C CYS A 58 13.93 -12.55 21.43
N LYS A 59 14.83 -13.53 21.46
CA LYS A 59 14.53 -14.95 21.33
C LYS A 59 15.50 -15.75 22.21
N PRO A 60 14.99 -16.58 23.14
CA PRO A 60 15.87 -17.45 23.93
C PRO A 60 16.63 -18.44 23.04
N LYS A 61 17.91 -18.70 23.35
CA LYS A 61 18.80 -19.59 22.58
C LYS A 61 18.26 -21.01 22.41
N ALA A 62 17.40 -21.47 23.33
CA ALA A 62 16.79 -22.80 23.29
C ALA A 62 15.66 -22.95 22.25
N VAL A 63 15.16 -21.85 21.67
CA VAL A 63 14.03 -21.85 20.74
C VAL A 63 14.55 -21.85 19.30
N SER A 64 14.04 -22.76 18.45
CA SER A 64 14.44 -22.83 17.04
C SER A 64 13.54 -22.01 16.12
N SER A 65 12.23 -21.95 16.38
CA SER A 65 11.23 -21.24 15.58
C SER A 65 10.44 -20.20 16.38
N VAL A 66 10.08 -19.08 15.73
CA VAL A 66 9.24 -18.02 16.31
C VAL A 66 7.85 -18.08 15.71
N VAL A 67 6.83 -17.99 16.56
CA VAL A 67 5.42 -17.84 16.18
C VAL A 67 4.95 -16.46 16.60
N TRP A 68 4.11 -15.84 15.75
CA TRP A 68 3.51 -14.55 16.03
C TRP A 68 2.06 -14.69 16.49
N TYR A 69 1.67 -13.87 17.46
CA TYR A 69 0.33 -13.80 18.00
C TYR A 69 -0.17 -12.36 17.93
N PHE A 70 -1.44 -12.19 17.56
CA PHE A 70 -2.11 -10.90 17.54
C PHE A 70 -3.23 -10.89 18.59
N GLN A 71 -3.26 -9.84 19.41
CA GLN A 71 -4.29 -9.60 20.41
C GLN A 71 -4.85 -8.19 20.23
N LYS A 72 -6.17 -8.09 20.07
CA LYS A 72 -6.81 -6.78 19.86
C LYS A 72 -6.92 -5.95 21.14
N ASN A 73 -7.17 -6.63 22.26
CA ASN A 73 -7.28 -6.04 23.58
C ASN A 73 -6.44 -6.88 24.56
N ALA A 74 -5.71 -6.24 25.46
CA ALA A 74 -5.02 -6.94 26.55
C ALA A 74 -6.01 -7.64 27.51
N ASP A 75 -7.24 -7.12 27.62
CA ASP A 75 -8.27 -7.61 28.54
C ASP A 75 -9.14 -8.74 27.95
N ASN A 76 -9.06 -9.00 26.63
CA ASN A 76 -9.80 -10.09 25.98
C ASN A 76 -8.81 -11.15 25.45
N PRO A 77 -8.86 -12.40 25.94
CA PRO A 77 -7.86 -13.43 25.62
C PRO A 77 -8.01 -14.05 24.22
N GLU A 78 -8.79 -13.46 23.31
CA GLU A 78 -8.85 -13.90 21.92
C GLU A 78 -7.52 -13.60 21.21
N THR A 79 -6.57 -14.52 21.37
CA THR A 79 -5.27 -14.49 20.72
C THR A 79 -5.36 -15.18 19.37
N ILE A 80 -5.12 -14.43 18.29
CA ILE A 80 -5.09 -14.98 16.95
C ILE A 80 -3.64 -15.40 16.66
N VAL A 81 -3.44 -16.67 16.30
CA VAL A 81 -2.11 -17.16 15.93
C VAL A 81 -1.84 -16.87 14.46
N LEU A 82 -0.78 -16.11 14.19
CA LEU A 82 -0.30 -15.79 12.86
C LEU A 82 0.73 -16.86 12.44
N ARG A 83 0.26 -17.96 11.84
CA ARG A 83 1.15 -18.98 11.25
C ARG A 83 1.21 -18.82 9.74
N ASP A 84 2.42 -18.87 9.19
CA ASP A 84 2.66 -18.97 7.75
C ASP A 84 2.32 -20.40 7.25
N LEU A 85 1.07 -20.82 7.44
CA LEU A 85 0.58 -22.17 7.07
C LEU A 85 0.24 -22.25 5.59
N ALA A 86 0.03 -21.11 4.94
CA ALA A 86 -0.13 -21.04 3.51
C ALA A 86 1.23 -20.63 2.93
N ASN A 87 1.77 -21.42 2.01
CA ASN A 87 2.95 -21.08 1.21
C ASN A 87 2.62 -19.93 0.24
N THR A 88 2.07 -18.83 0.76
CA THR A 88 1.59 -17.67 0.02
C THR A 88 2.82 -16.83 -0.27
N SER A 89 3.39 -17.06 -1.45
CA SER A 89 4.37 -16.16 -2.04
C SER A 89 3.69 -14.81 -2.37
N ILE A 90 3.35 -14.02 -1.36
CA ILE A 90 2.88 -12.64 -1.51
C ILE A 90 4.11 -11.82 -1.86
N VAL A 91 4.38 -11.76 -3.16
CA VAL A 91 5.45 -10.93 -3.75
C VAL A 91 4.91 -9.53 -4.09
N ASP A 92 3.59 -9.41 -4.28
CA ASP A 92 2.94 -8.19 -4.74
C ASP A 92 1.72 -7.80 -3.86
N SER A 93 1.85 -6.68 -3.15
CA SER A 93 0.77 -6.07 -2.35
C SER A 93 -0.42 -5.55 -3.17
N SER A 94 -0.31 -5.53 -4.51
CA SER A 94 -1.38 -5.10 -5.43
C SER A 94 -2.66 -5.95 -5.35
N HIS A 95 -2.53 -7.23 -5.03
CA HIS A 95 -3.65 -8.17 -4.92
C HIS A 95 -4.39 -8.12 -3.59
N ILE A 96 -3.86 -7.34 -2.64
CA ILE A 96 -4.42 -7.22 -1.29
C ILE A 96 -5.52 -6.17 -1.29
N ARG A 97 -6.75 -6.56 -0.96
CA ARG A 97 -7.87 -5.61 -0.81
C ARG A 97 -7.79 -4.88 0.53
N ALA A 98 -7.93 -3.55 0.51
CA ALA A 98 -8.08 -2.75 1.73
C ALA A 98 -9.31 -3.23 2.51
N GLY A 99 -9.17 -3.38 3.84
CA GLY A 99 -10.24 -3.88 4.72
C GLY A 99 -10.37 -5.40 4.82
N SER A 100 -9.46 -6.19 4.23
CA SER A 100 -9.37 -7.63 4.53
C SER A 100 -8.72 -7.88 5.90
N ASP A 101 -9.06 -8.99 6.54
CA ASP A 101 -8.49 -9.42 7.82
C ASP A 101 -6.95 -9.45 7.76
N VAL A 102 -6.28 -9.07 8.86
CA VAL A 102 -4.82 -9.18 9.05
C VAL A 102 -4.33 -10.56 8.61
N LEU A 103 -5.09 -11.61 8.92
CA LEU A 103 -4.78 -13.00 8.59
C LEU A 103 -4.48 -13.28 7.11
N HIS A 104 -4.98 -12.44 6.20
CA HIS A 104 -4.76 -12.59 4.76
C HIS A 104 -3.68 -11.67 4.20
N ARG A 105 -3.07 -10.83 5.05
CA ARG A 105 -2.19 -9.72 4.63
C ARG A 105 -0.86 -9.69 5.35
N PHE A 106 -0.42 -10.79 5.95
CA PHE A 106 0.88 -10.86 6.60
C PHE A 106 1.81 -11.88 5.94
N ARG A 107 3.10 -11.75 6.23
CA ARG A 107 4.13 -12.73 5.93
C ARG A 107 5.15 -12.74 7.05
N ILE A 108 5.72 -13.90 7.37
CA ILE A 108 6.83 -14.00 8.31
C ILE A 108 8.12 -14.24 7.52
N ARG A 109 9.15 -13.44 7.78
CA ARG A 109 10.46 -13.58 7.15
C ARG A 109 11.54 -13.37 8.18
N LEU A 110 12.45 -14.34 8.33
CA LEU A 110 13.59 -14.25 9.26
C LEU A 110 13.15 -13.85 10.67
N PHE A 111 12.07 -14.47 11.18
CA PHE A 111 11.42 -14.18 12.47
C PHE A 111 10.73 -12.81 12.58
N SER A 112 10.85 -11.91 11.59
CA SER A 112 10.07 -10.68 11.51
C SER A 112 8.67 -10.93 10.96
N LEU A 113 7.67 -10.25 11.54
CA LEU A 113 6.32 -10.18 10.99
C LEU A 113 6.21 -8.97 10.07
N ILE A 114 5.77 -9.18 8.83
CA ILE A 114 5.50 -8.13 7.85
C ILE A 114 4.00 -8.08 7.63
N VAL A 115 3.36 -6.95 7.90
CA VAL A 115 1.92 -6.74 7.66
C VAL A 115 1.75 -5.75 6.52
N PHE A 116 1.10 -6.18 5.45
CA PHE A 116 0.89 -5.39 4.24
C PHE A 116 -0.40 -4.57 4.32
N ARG A 117 -0.34 -3.31 3.87
CA ARG A 117 -1.50 -2.40 3.76
C ARG A 117 -2.31 -2.30 5.05
N ALA A 118 -1.61 -2.03 6.14
CA ALA A 118 -2.14 -1.94 7.50
C ALA A 118 -3.43 -1.10 7.59
N GLN A 119 -4.39 -1.55 8.37
CA GLN A 119 -5.65 -0.87 8.63
C GLN A 119 -5.72 -0.49 10.10
N VAL A 120 -6.57 0.48 10.44
CA VAL A 120 -6.77 0.92 11.85
C VAL A 120 -7.26 -0.24 12.74
N ALA A 121 -7.97 -1.20 12.15
CA ALA A 121 -8.40 -2.41 12.85
C ALA A 121 -7.24 -3.36 13.21
N ASP A 122 -6.07 -3.18 12.58
CA ASP A 122 -4.85 -3.96 12.80
C ASP A 122 -4.06 -3.43 14.02
N SER A 123 -4.49 -2.32 14.64
CA SER A 123 -3.91 -1.83 15.89
C SER A 123 -4.16 -2.81 17.05
N GLY A 124 -3.14 -3.05 17.86
CA GLY A 124 -3.20 -4.00 18.96
C GLY A 124 -1.82 -4.51 19.37
N HIS A 125 -1.82 -5.57 20.16
CA HIS A 125 -0.60 -6.20 20.65
C HIS A 125 -0.14 -7.30 19.71
N TYR A 126 1.13 -7.24 19.30
CA TYR A 126 1.77 -8.26 18.49
C TYR A 126 2.88 -8.90 19.31
N LEU A 127 2.77 -10.20 19.55
CA LEU A 127 3.65 -10.94 20.43
C LEU A 127 4.44 -11.97 19.63
N CYS A 128 5.76 -12.04 19.84
CA CYS A 128 6.57 -13.14 19.34
C CYS A 128 6.87 -14.13 20.48
N GLY A 129 6.71 -15.43 20.17
CA GLY A 129 6.79 -16.50 21.17
C GLY A 129 7.06 -17.89 20.58
N THR A 130 7.00 -18.92 21.43
CA THR A 130 7.01 -20.33 21.02
C THR A 130 5.65 -20.77 20.47
N ASP A 131 5.65 -21.91 19.79
CA ASP A 131 4.43 -22.65 19.41
C ASP A 131 3.59 -23.12 20.61
N LYS A 132 4.21 -23.26 21.79
CA LYS A 132 3.57 -23.59 23.08
C LYS A 132 2.89 -22.40 23.75
N GLY A 133 3.08 -21.18 23.23
CA GLY A 133 2.47 -19.97 23.78
C GLY A 133 3.32 -19.24 24.83
N ASP A 134 4.62 -19.50 24.91
CA ASP A 134 5.54 -18.71 25.73
C ASP A 134 5.95 -17.45 24.98
N PHE A 135 5.59 -16.27 25.49
CA PHE A 135 5.89 -14.98 24.85
C PHE A 135 7.23 -14.42 25.33
N PHE A 136 8.06 -13.93 24.41
CA PHE A 136 9.38 -13.37 24.73
C PHE A 136 9.41 -11.85 24.62
N TYR A 137 8.67 -11.32 23.65
CA TYR A 137 8.74 -9.91 23.30
C TYR A 137 7.45 -9.47 22.59
N GLY A 138 7.07 -8.21 22.75
CA GLY A 138 5.80 -7.70 22.29
C GLY A 138 5.86 -6.25 21.80
N TYR A 139 4.99 -5.94 20.84
CA TYR A 139 4.75 -4.58 20.36
C TYR A 139 3.34 -4.13 20.73
N ASP A 140 3.21 -2.85 21.06
CA ASP A 140 1.93 -2.13 21.03
C ASP A 140 1.88 -1.30 19.74
N VAL A 141 1.15 -1.82 18.76
CA VAL A 141 1.08 -1.23 17.42
C VAL A 141 -0.13 -0.30 17.31
N ASP A 142 0.13 0.96 17.01
CA ASP A 142 -0.88 1.95 16.64
C ASP A 142 -0.86 2.23 15.14
N VAL A 143 -1.92 1.85 14.43
CA VAL A 143 -2.17 2.21 13.04
C VAL A 143 -3.14 3.39 12.98
N GLN A 144 -2.61 4.58 12.68
CA GLN A 144 -3.38 5.82 12.64
C GLN A 144 -4.17 5.98 11.33
N PRO A 145 -5.39 6.53 11.37
CA PRO A 145 -6.29 6.60 10.22
C PRO A 145 -5.80 7.56 9.12
N THR A 146 -6.03 7.19 7.86
CA THR A 146 -5.73 8.03 6.69
C THR A 146 -6.87 8.99 6.32
N GLN A 147 -8.11 8.72 6.76
CA GLN A 147 -9.30 9.48 6.36
C GLN A 147 -9.27 10.95 6.84
N GLN A 148 -8.51 11.25 7.89
CA GLN A 148 -8.40 12.57 8.51
C GLN A 148 -7.01 13.18 8.37
N VAL A 149 -6.12 12.60 7.55
CA VAL A 149 -4.74 13.11 7.39
C VAL A 149 -4.75 14.55 6.86
N SER A 150 -4.04 15.43 7.56
CA SER A 150 -3.75 16.77 7.08
C SER A 150 -2.56 16.74 6.11
N VAL A 151 -2.72 17.29 4.91
CA VAL A 151 -1.64 17.34 3.91
C VAL A 151 -1.19 18.77 3.73
N ALA A 152 0.09 19.04 4.02
CA ALA A 152 0.70 20.36 3.89
C ALA A 152 1.68 20.40 2.70
N PHE A 153 1.41 21.26 1.72
CA PHE A 153 2.31 21.57 0.62
C PHE A 153 3.18 22.78 0.96
N LEU A 154 4.40 22.51 1.42
CA LEU A 154 5.28 23.55 1.96
C LEU A 154 5.64 24.61 0.90
N ASP A 155 5.79 24.23 -0.37
CA ASP A 155 6.07 25.18 -1.46
C ASP A 155 4.90 26.13 -1.76
N ARG A 156 3.71 25.87 -1.21
CA ARG A 156 2.53 26.73 -1.33
C ARG A 156 2.32 27.60 -0.08
N GLY A 157 3.29 27.63 0.83
CA GLY A 157 3.20 28.35 2.11
C GLY A 157 2.26 27.70 3.12
N GLN A 158 1.78 26.47 2.86
CA GLN A 158 0.98 25.73 3.83
C GLN A 158 1.87 25.25 4.98
N ARG A 159 1.32 25.27 6.19
CA ARG A 159 2.02 24.90 7.42
C ARG A 159 1.44 23.62 8.00
N ILE A 160 2.30 22.90 8.71
CA ILE A 160 1.91 21.80 9.60
C ILE A 160 1.20 22.38 10.83
N ARG A 161 0.42 21.55 11.53
CA ARG A 161 -0.28 21.96 12.74
C ARG A 161 0.72 22.16 13.88
N ASP A 162 0.44 23.16 14.72
CA ASP A 162 1.23 23.40 15.93
C ASP A 162 0.84 22.41 17.04
N ASP A 163 1.79 22.17 17.94
CA ASP A 163 1.61 21.30 19.10
C ASP A 163 0.52 21.86 20.02
N TYR A 164 -0.27 20.95 20.59
CA TYR A 164 -1.36 21.29 21.49
C TYR A 164 -1.00 20.88 22.92
N THR A 165 -0.87 21.86 23.81
CA THR A 165 -0.48 21.64 25.21
C THR A 165 -1.63 21.94 26.16
N GLU A 166 -1.95 20.97 27.00
CA GLU A 166 -2.83 21.12 28.16
C GLU A 166 -2.06 20.87 29.46
N LYS A 167 -2.71 21.07 30.62
CA LYS A 167 -2.09 20.90 31.94
C LYS A 167 -1.57 19.47 32.20
N LEU A 168 -2.22 18.46 31.63
CA LEU A 168 -1.95 17.04 31.94
C LEU A 168 -1.28 16.28 30.80
N PHE A 169 -1.29 16.84 29.58
CA PHE A 169 -0.74 16.19 28.41
C PHE A 169 -0.37 17.20 27.32
N THR A 170 0.53 16.79 26.44
CA THR A 170 0.91 17.51 25.23
C THR A 170 0.72 16.61 24.03
N LEU A 171 0.02 17.09 23.00
CA LEU A 171 -0.13 16.43 21.71
C LEU A 171 0.76 17.12 20.69
N PHE A 172 1.50 16.31 19.94
CA PHE A 172 2.43 16.81 18.95
C PHE A 172 2.58 15.80 17.82
N THR A 173 3.06 16.28 16.69
CA THR A 173 3.32 15.46 15.51
C THR A 173 4.81 15.13 15.43
N THR A 174 5.17 13.86 15.56
CA THR A 174 6.55 13.43 15.29
C THR A 174 6.69 13.06 13.82
N PHE A 175 7.56 13.78 13.11
CA PHE A 175 7.81 13.54 11.70
C PHE A 175 8.95 12.55 11.47
N TRP A 176 8.74 11.64 10.53
CA TRP A 176 9.83 10.89 9.91
C TRP A 176 10.78 11.82 9.15
N ASN A 177 11.96 11.31 8.87
CA ASN A 177 12.91 12.00 7.99
C ASN A 177 12.29 12.24 6.61
N TRP A 178 12.74 13.32 5.96
CA TRP A 178 12.39 13.56 4.57
C TRP A 178 12.88 12.41 3.71
N THR A 179 12.02 11.90 2.85
CA THR A 179 12.44 10.95 1.81
C THR A 179 13.46 11.62 0.89
N MET A 180 14.25 10.80 0.17
CA MET A 180 14.98 11.29 -0.98
C MET A 180 14.02 11.87 -2.04
N CYS A 181 14.58 12.55 -3.05
CA CYS A 181 13.78 13.05 -4.16
C CYS A 181 13.21 11.86 -4.95
N ASP A 182 11.89 11.83 -5.15
CA ASP A 182 11.22 10.68 -5.77
C ASP A 182 11.61 10.45 -7.25
N ARG A 183 12.14 11.49 -7.92
CA ARG A 183 12.64 11.46 -9.30
C ARG A 183 13.98 12.18 -9.40
N CYS A 184 14.80 11.75 -10.34
CA CYS A 184 16.01 12.44 -10.77
C CYS A 184 15.86 12.99 -12.20
N GLY A 185 16.67 14.00 -12.55
CA GLY A 185 16.73 14.59 -13.90
C GLY A 185 15.52 15.43 -14.30
N VAL A 186 14.38 15.21 -13.66
CA VAL A 186 13.16 16.01 -13.74
C VAL A 186 12.81 16.55 -12.35
N ARG A 187 11.78 17.40 -12.29
CA ARG A 187 11.24 17.84 -11.01
C ARG A 187 10.64 16.64 -10.27
N GLY A 188 11.01 16.47 -9.00
CA GLY A 188 10.45 15.47 -8.10
C GLY A 188 9.75 16.09 -6.89
N GLU A 189 9.31 15.24 -5.99
CA GLU A 189 8.76 15.59 -4.69
C GLU A 189 9.43 14.78 -3.57
N GLN A 190 9.60 15.40 -2.41
CA GLN A 190 9.94 14.72 -1.16
C GLN A 190 8.71 14.70 -0.27
N ARG A 191 8.59 13.65 0.54
CA ARG A 191 7.54 13.55 1.56
C ARG A 191 8.16 13.29 2.92
N ARG A 192 7.43 13.64 3.97
CA ARG A 192 7.60 13.08 5.31
C ARG A 192 6.24 12.86 5.94
N ILE A 193 6.13 11.81 6.74
CA ILE A 193 4.91 11.45 7.45
C ILE A 193 5.09 11.87 8.90
N GLY A 194 4.09 12.56 9.42
CA GLY A 194 3.95 12.93 10.81
C GLY A 194 2.87 12.08 11.47
N LEU A 195 3.21 11.44 12.57
CA LEU A 195 2.27 10.65 13.36
C LEU A 195 1.96 11.38 14.67
N CYS A 196 0.75 11.19 15.17
CA CYS A 196 0.31 11.79 16.43
C CYS A 196 0.97 11.08 17.61
N TYR A 197 1.58 11.85 18.50
CA TYR A 197 2.10 11.39 19.79
C TYR A 197 1.52 12.22 20.93
N VAL A 198 1.43 11.57 22.10
CA VAL A 198 1.03 12.20 23.34
C VAL A 198 2.14 12.06 24.38
N GLN A 199 2.46 13.16 25.04
CA GLN A 199 3.30 13.17 26.23
C GLN A 199 2.43 13.36 27.47
N SER A 200 2.52 12.46 28.44
CA SER A 200 1.81 12.60 29.72
C SER A 200 2.44 11.73 30.81
N ALA A 201 2.43 12.21 32.05
CA ALA A 201 2.81 11.41 33.22
C ALA A 201 1.78 10.34 33.58
N LEU A 202 0.58 10.35 32.96
CA LEU A 202 -0.50 9.40 33.21
C LEU A 202 -0.42 8.14 32.34
N LEU A 203 0.62 8.00 31.50
CA LEU A 203 0.79 6.85 30.63
C LEU A 203 1.17 5.59 31.42
N SER A 204 0.67 4.44 30.98
CA SER A 204 0.96 3.16 31.64
C SER A 204 2.44 2.76 31.47
N PRO A 205 3.16 2.45 32.56
CA PRO A 205 4.58 2.09 32.50
C PRO A 205 4.84 0.71 31.88
N ARG A 206 3.79 -0.10 31.65
CA ARG A 206 3.89 -1.41 31.01
C ARG A 206 4.31 -1.32 29.53
N TYR A 207 4.17 -0.14 28.94
CA TYR A 207 4.51 0.13 27.55
C TYR A 207 5.83 0.88 27.50
N ARG A 208 6.84 0.25 26.89
CA ARG A 208 8.16 0.84 26.73
C ARG A 208 8.15 1.76 25.52
N THR A 209 8.74 2.93 25.71
CA THR A 209 8.80 3.99 24.72
C THR A 209 10.25 4.47 24.59
N ALA A 210 10.65 4.90 23.39
CA ALA A 210 12.00 5.40 23.17
C ALA A 210 12.30 6.67 24.02
N VAL A 211 11.26 7.46 24.27
CA VAL A 211 11.28 8.65 25.13
C VAL A 211 10.31 8.42 26.28
N THR A 212 10.76 8.66 27.51
CA THR A 212 9.93 8.51 28.72
C THR A 212 8.67 9.36 28.63
N ASN A 213 7.53 8.83 29.07
CA ASN A 213 6.23 9.51 29.08
C ASN A 213 5.70 9.95 27.71
N VAL A 214 6.18 9.36 26.61
CA VAL A 214 5.71 9.66 25.24
C VAL A 214 5.24 8.38 24.56
N THR A 215 4.00 8.33 24.07
CA THR A 215 3.49 7.20 23.29
C THR A 215 2.66 7.67 22.11
N SER A 216 2.42 6.78 21.14
CA SER A 216 1.53 7.08 20.03
C SER A 216 0.09 7.31 20.49
N CYS A 217 -0.62 8.22 19.83
CA CYS A 217 -1.95 8.68 20.25
C CYS A 217 -3.01 7.56 20.37
N GLY A 218 -2.96 6.53 19.52
CA GLY A 218 -3.86 5.37 19.58
C GLY A 218 -3.35 4.21 20.43
N SER A 219 -2.20 4.37 21.08
CA SER A 219 -1.62 3.36 21.98
C SER A 219 -2.55 2.98 23.13
N ARG A 220 -2.46 1.72 23.57
CA ARG A 220 -3.15 1.24 24.77
C ARG A 220 -2.54 1.76 26.07
N ALA A 221 -1.37 2.38 26.01
CA ALA A 221 -0.78 3.08 27.14
C ALA A 221 -1.54 4.35 27.54
N VAL A 222 -2.34 4.90 26.61
CA VAL A 222 -3.12 6.13 26.80
C VAL A 222 -4.41 5.84 27.56
N PRO A 223 -4.66 6.49 28.71
CA PRO A 223 -5.90 6.32 29.48
C PRO A 223 -7.17 6.58 28.66
N ALA A 224 -8.22 5.79 28.90
CA ALA A 224 -9.47 5.86 28.15
C ALA A 224 -10.15 7.25 28.15
N HIS A 225 -9.98 8.03 29.22
CA HIS A 225 -10.55 9.38 29.32
C HIS A 225 -9.85 10.41 28.43
N LEU A 226 -8.58 10.19 28.05
CA LEU A 226 -7.84 11.08 27.14
C LEU A 226 -8.06 10.74 25.67
N GLN A 227 -8.42 9.49 25.35
CA GLN A 227 -8.62 9.00 23.98
C GLN A 227 -9.54 9.89 23.11
N PRO A 228 -10.70 10.40 23.57
CA PRO A 228 -11.57 11.23 22.74
C PRO A 228 -10.94 12.56 22.35
N LEU A 229 -10.18 13.18 23.26
CA LEU A 229 -9.51 14.47 23.04
C LEU A 229 -8.36 14.30 22.02
N ILE A 230 -7.65 13.18 22.14
CA ILE A 230 -6.48 12.85 21.31
C ILE A 230 -6.86 12.55 19.87
N ARG A 231 -8.03 11.91 19.63
CA ARG A 231 -8.55 11.62 18.28
C ARG A 231 -8.81 12.86 17.42
N LEU A 232 -8.82 14.06 18.01
CA LEU A 232 -8.95 15.33 17.29
C LEU A 232 -7.62 15.79 16.64
N HIS A 233 -6.50 15.18 17.02
CA HIS A 233 -5.20 15.46 16.44
C HIS A 233 -4.87 14.38 15.40
N ALA A 234 -5.02 14.74 14.13
CA ALA A 234 -4.86 13.81 13.03
C ALA A 234 -3.40 13.74 12.57
N PRO A 235 -2.94 12.58 12.06
CA PRO A 235 -1.62 12.48 11.43
C PRO A 235 -1.47 13.46 10.26
N GLU A 236 -0.23 13.82 9.95
CA GLU A 236 0.10 14.85 8.98
C GLU A 236 1.05 14.34 7.91
N VAL A 237 0.96 14.89 6.71
CA VAL A 237 1.90 14.59 5.62
C VAL A 237 2.38 15.89 5.03
N ALA A 238 3.69 16.13 5.11
CA ALA A 238 4.31 17.29 4.49
C ALA A 238 4.97 16.90 3.17
N ILE A 239 4.72 17.69 2.13
CA ILE A 239 5.26 17.49 0.79
C ILE A 239 5.92 18.77 0.31
N ARG A 240 7.09 18.61 -0.31
CA ARG A 240 7.81 19.70 -0.98
C ARG A 240 8.41 19.25 -2.30
N ARG A 241 8.67 20.19 -3.19
CA ARG A 241 9.35 19.95 -4.46
C ARG A 241 10.84 19.75 -4.23
N CYS A 242 11.45 18.96 -5.10
CA CYS A 242 12.89 18.78 -5.15
C CYS A 242 13.37 18.68 -6.60
N ARG A 243 14.67 18.86 -6.78
CA ARG A 243 15.39 18.53 -8.02
C ARG A 243 16.64 17.77 -7.61
N SER A 244 16.86 16.62 -8.23
CA SER A 244 18.06 15.81 -8.02
C SER A 244 18.65 15.42 -9.38
N LEU A 245 19.97 15.30 -9.44
CA LEU A 245 20.66 14.83 -10.64
C LEU A 245 20.58 13.30 -10.70
N CYS A 246 20.42 12.75 -11.90
CA CYS A 246 20.50 11.31 -12.07
C CYS A 246 21.95 10.85 -11.98
N LEU A 247 22.25 10.03 -10.97
CA LEU A 247 23.50 9.28 -10.94
C LEU A 247 23.42 8.22 -12.04
N ASN A 248 24.15 8.45 -13.13
CA ASN A 248 24.39 7.43 -14.14
C ASN A 248 25.33 6.39 -13.52
N LEU A 249 24.76 5.41 -12.83
CA LEU A 249 25.47 4.17 -12.57
C LEU A 249 25.59 3.48 -13.93
N GLU A 250 26.78 3.54 -14.52
CA GLU A 250 27.13 2.75 -15.70
C GLU A 250 26.91 1.28 -15.36
N MET A 251 25.73 0.75 -15.69
CA MET A 251 25.53 -0.69 -15.66
C MET A 251 26.44 -1.25 -16.75
N SER A 252 27.40 -2.09 -16.35
CA SER A 252 28.26 -2.85 -17.26
C SER A 252 27.39 -3.41 -18.41
N LYS A 253 27.66 -2.92 -19.62
CA LYS A 253 26.97 -3.31 -20.85
C LYS A 253 27.44 -4.69 -21.34
N GLU A 254 28.39 -5.32 -20.66
CA GLU A 254 29.11 -6.51 -21.11
C GLU A 254 28.17 -7.72 -21.21
N GLY A 255 27.22 -7.89 -20.27
CA GLY A 255 26.24 -8.99 -20.32
C GLY A 255 25.10 -8.78 -21.33
N LEU A 256 24.70 -7.52 -21.58
CA LEU A 256 23.61 -7.16 -22.50
C LEU A 256 24.06 -7.18 -23.98
N GLN A 257 25.33 -6.87 -24.24
CA GLN A 257 25.91 -6.94 -25.58
C GLN A 257 25.99 -8.38 -26.10
N ALA A 258 26.30 -9.35 -25.23
CA ALA A 258 26.36 -10.77 -25.61
C ALA A 258 25.00 -11.30 -26.12
N ILE A 259 23.90 -10.95 -25.45
CA ILE A 259 22.54 -11.37 -25.83
C ILE A 259 22.05 -10.61 -27.08
N SER A 260 22.37 -9.32 -27.19
CA SER A 260 22.03 -8.49 -28.36
C SER A 260 22.64 -9.03 -29.66
N ASN A 261 23.88 -9.54 -29.60
CA ASN A 261 24.58 -10.03 -30.78
C ASN A 261 23.95 -11.31 -31.34
N ILE A 262 23.46 -12.21 -30.46
CA ILE A 262 22.78 -13.44 -30.87
C ILE A 262 21.42 -13.14 -31.51
N ILE A 263 20.66 -12.18 -30.97
CA ILE A 263 19.31 -11.84 -31.47
C ILE A 263 19.36 -11.06 -32.79
N SER A 264 20.42 -10.28 -33.04
CA SER A 264 20.59 -9.53 -34.29
C SER A 264 20.77 -10.39 -35.54
N GLN A 265 21.04 -11.69 -35.39
CA GLN A 265 21.14 -12.64 -36.50
C GLN A 265 19.79 -13.20 -36.97
N VAL A 266 18.67 -12.92 -36.25
CA VAL A 266 17.35 -13.54 -36.50
C VAL A 266 16.28 -12.52 -36.95
N GLY A 267 16.59 -11.23 -37.05
CA GLY A 267 15.69 -10.19 -37.55
C GLY A 267 15.81 -8.86 -36.81
N ASP A 268 14.86 -7.94 -37.07
CA ASP A 268 14.81 -6.64 -36.41
C ASP A 268 14.81 -6.78 -34.88
N LYS A 269 15.64 -5.97 -34.21
CA LYS A 269 15.77 -6.01 -32.75
C LYS A 269 14.40 -5.84 -32.10
N PRO A 270 13.92 -6.81 -31.30
CA PRO A 270 12.65 -6.66 -30.60
C PRO A 270 12.74 -5.44 -29.68
N TRP A 271 11.64 -4.70 -29.59
CA TRP A 271 11.53 -3.55 -28.68
C TRP A 271 11.94 -3.98 -27.27
N GLN A 272 13.05 -3.43 -26.77
CA GLN A 272 13.53 -3.68 -25.42
C GLN A 272 12.97 -2.62 -24.47
N PRO A 273 12.20 -3.02 -23.45
CA PRO A 273 11.70 -2.07 -22.47
C PRO A 273 12.86 -1.49 -21.67
N ARG A 274 12.76 -0.19 -21.30
CA ARG A 274 13.78 0.50 -20.48
C ARG A 274 13.94 -0.11 -19.08
N VAL A 275 12.91 -0.78 -18.59
CA VAL A 275 12.84 -1.41 -17.27
C VAL A 275 11.98 -2.68 -17.33
N PRO A 276 12.14 -3.63 -16.38
CA PRO A 276 11.24 -4.76 -16.26
C PRO A 276 9.77 -4.31 -16.27
N THR A 277 8.99 -4.83 -17.22
CA THR A 277 7.62 -4.37 -17.47
C THR A 277 6.63 -5.50 -17.25
N GLN A 278 5.69 -5.29 -16.33
CA GLN A 278 4.59 -6.22 -16.05
C GLN A 278 3.38 -5.89 -16.93
N PHE A 279 2.61 -6.91 -17.33
CA PHE A 279 1.43 -6.74 -18.18
C PHE A 279 0.16 -6.97 -17.38
N HIS A 280 -0.72 -5.97 -17.33
CA HIS A 280 -2.01 -6.06 -16.65
C HIS A 280 -3.13 -5.98 -17.67
N LYS A 281 -4.04 -6.95 -17.63
CA LYS A 281 -5.31 -6.94 -18.38
C LYS A 281 -6.41 -6.64 -17.39
N GLN A 282 -7.15 -5.56 -17.58
CA GLN A 282 -8.26 -5.18 -16.71
C GLN A 282 -9.55 -4.90 -17.48
N LEU A 283 -10.65 -5.34 -16.89
CA LEU A 283 -11.99 -5.06 -17.41
C LEU A 283 -12.43 -3.64 -17.05
N ILE A 284 -13.16 -2.99 -17.95
CA ILE A 284 -13.76 -1.68 -17.66
C ILE A 284 -14.65 -1.77 -16.42
N GLY A 285 -14.55 -0.76 -15.56
CA GLY A 285 -15.32 -0.66 -14.32
C GLY A 285 -14.71 -1.37 -13.12
N THR A 286 -13.68 -2.20 -13.31
CA THR A 286 -12.93 -2.81 -12.19
C THR A 286 -12.01 -1.81 -11.50
N ASP A 287 -11.65 -2.08 -10.26
CA ASP A 287 -10.62 -1.33 -9.54
C ASP A 287 -9.26 -2.01 -9.69
N LEU A 288 -8.22 -1.22 -9.94
CA LEU A 288 -6.85 -1.69 -10.04
C LEU A 288 -5.98 -0.96 -9.01
N VAL A 289 -5.20 -1.74 -8.27
CA VAL A 289 -4.13 -1.25 -7.40
C VAL A 289 -2.81 -1.75 -7.97
N ILE A 290 -1.78 -0.92 -7.99
CA ILE A 290 -0.45 -1.29 -8.48
C ILE A 290 0.57 -0.88 -7.41
N ALA A 291 1.44 -1.81 -7.03
CA ALA A 291 2.54 -1.58 -6.10
C ALA A 291 3.86 -1.43 -6.85
N CYS A 292 4.77 -0.58 -6.36
CA CYS A 292 6.12 -0.54 -6.92
C CYS A 292 6.96 -1.68 -6.31
N PRO A 293 7.63 -2.52 -7.12
CA PRO A 293 8.28 -3.72 -6.61
C PRO A 293 9.39 -3.40 -5.61
N GLY A 294 9.37 -4.07 -4.45
CA GLY A 294 10.34 -3.85 -3.37
C GLY A 294 10.33 -2.43 -2.79
N ALA A 295 9.27 -1.65 -2.99
CA ALA A 295 9.08 -0.41 -2.26
C ALA A 295 8.67 -0.70 -0.82
N ARG A 296 9.22 0.08 0.11
CA ARG A 296 8.82 0.11 1.52
C ARG A 296 8.17 1.47 1.79
N PRO A 297 7.40 1.66 2.88
CA PRO A 297 6.76 2.94 3.14
C PRO A 297 7.74 4.10 3.28
N GLU A 298 8.92 3.88 3.87
CA GLU A 298 9.97 4.88 4.01
C GLU A 298 10.56 5.32 2.67
N HIS A 299 10.39 4.52 1.61
CA HIS A 299 10.98 4.83 0.32
C HIS A 299 10.28 5.98 -0.42
N ALA A 300 11.07 6.76 -1.16
CA ALA A 300 10.61 7.75 -2.11
C ALA A 300 10.10 7.07 -3.39
N VAL A 301 8.78 6.85 -3.49
CA VAL A 301 8.18 6.22 -4.68
C VAL A 301 7.49 7.26 -5.55
N ALA A 302 7.57 7.17 -6.87
CA ALA A 302 6.81 8.04 -7.76
C ALA A 302 6.14 7.27 -8.89
N TRP A 303 5.05 7.81 -9.43
CA TRP A 303 4.30 7.18 -10.52
C TRP A 303 4.19 8.12 -11.71
N ASP A 304 4.44 7.59 -12.91
CA ASP A 304 4.24 8.30 -14.17
C ASP A 304 3.35 7.47 -15.11
N LYS A 305 2.56 8.12 -15.96
CA LYS A 305 1.81 7.49 -17.05
C LYS A 305 2.42 7.92 -18.39
N GLY A 306 3.23 7.05 -18.99
CA GLY A 306 4.03 7.41 -20.16
C GLY A 306 5.01 8.53 -19.80
N PHE A 307 4.83 9.71 -20.41
CA PHE A 307 5.63 10.91 -20.13
C PHE A 307 4.98 11.86 -19.11
N PHE A 308 3.75 11.57 -18.65
CA PHE A 308 3.02 12.42 -17.71
C PHE A 308 3.32 12.01 -16.26
N GLN A 309 3.90 12.92 -15.48
CA GLN A 309 4.23 12.68 -14.07
C GLN A 309 2.99 12.81 -13.19
N LEU A 310 2.72 11.79 -12.38
CA LEU A 310 1.66 11.82 -11.37
C LEU A 310 2.25 12.33 -10.05
N TYR A 311 2.29 13.64 -9.89
CA TYR A 311 2.74 14.30 -8.66
C TYR A 311 1.73 14.12 -7.51
N ARG A 312 2.22 13.83 -6.30
CA ARG A 312 1.40 13.74 -5.07
C ARG A 312 0.66 15.02 -4.79
N SER A 313 1.20 16.17 -5.16
CA SER A 313 0.51 17.46 -5.02
C SER A 313 -0.80 17.60 -5.82
N ARG A 314 -1.10 16.62 -6.69
CA ARG A 314 -2.37 16.51 -7.40
C ARG A 314 -3.05 15.15 -7.23
N TYR A 315 -2.28 14.08 -7.07
CA TYR A 315 -2.78 12.71 -7.10
C TYR A 315 -2.74 12.01 -5.74
N LEU A 316 -2.28 12.63 -4.65
CA LEU A 316 -2.35 12.00 -3.33
C LEU A 316 -3.80 11.89 -2.85
N ILE A 317 -4.16 10.76 -2.25
CA ILE A 317 -5.48 10.55 -1.63
C ILE A 317 -5.82 11.71 -0.67
N GLY A 318 -7.09 12.13 -0.67
CA GLY A 318 -7.57 13.26 0.15
C GLY A 318 -7.42 14.65 -0.49
N VAL A 319 -6.46 14.85 -1.41
CA VAL A 319 -6.25 16.16 -2.07
C VAL A 319 -7.44 16.56 -2.96
N ASN A 320 -8.01 15.60 -3.68
CA ASN A 320 -9.26 15.78 -4.43
C ASN A 320 -10.14 14.53 -4.22
N LYS A 321 -11.23 14.69 -3.47
CA LYS A 321 -12.16 13.59 -3.10
C LYS A 321 -12.85 12.94 -4.29
N THR A 322 -12.88 13.59 -5.45
CA THR A 322 -13.51 13.07 -6.68
C THR A 322 -12.54 12.36 -7.61
N MET A 323 -11.24 12.34 -7.27
CA MET A 323 -10.25 11.74 -8.13
C MET A 323 -10.34 10.22 -8.10
N ARG A 324 -10.34 9.63 -9.29
CA ARG A 324 -10.46 8.18 -9.49
C ARG A 324 -9.10 7.49 -9.58
N ILE A 325 -8.08 8.24 -10.04
CA ILE A 325 -6.69 7.81 -10.05
C ILE A 325 -5.99 8.56 -8.92
N PHE A 326 -5.44 7.86 -7.96
CA PHE A 326 -4.75 8.46 -6.82
C PHE A 326 -3.60 7.58 -6.31
N ILE A 327 -2.72 8.18 -5.54
CA ILE A 327 -1.62 7.55 -4.83
C ILE A 327 -2.02 7.55 -3.36
N ASP A 328 -2.02 6.38 -2.71
CA ASP A 328 -2.30 6.29 -1.28
C ASP A 328 -1.05 6.65 -0.44
N HIS A 329 -1.21 6.64 0.89
CA HIS A 329 -0.10 6.91 1.79
C HIS A 329 0.93 5.76 1.85
N GLY A 330 0.55 4.55 1.40
CA GLY A 330 1.38 3.36 1.24
C GLY A 330 2.23 3.34 -0.03
N ASN A 331 2.16 4.37 -0.86
CA ASN A 331 2.83 4.51 -2.16
C ASN A 331 2.23 3.67 -3.31
N HIS A 332 1.04 3.11 -3.15
CA HIS A 332 0.35 2.36 -4.20
C HIS A 332 -0.43 3.30 -5.12
N LEU A 333 -0.45 2.95 -6.41
CA LEU A 333 -1.28 3.64 -7.40
C LEU A 333 -2.63 2.95 -7.50
N HIS A 334 -3.69 3.70 -7.23
CA HIS A 334 -5.08 3.27 -7.35
C HIS A 334 -5.69 3.83 -8.62
N ILE A 335 -6.40 2.99 -9.35
CA ILE A 335 -7.26 3.35 -10.48
C ILE A 335 -8.62 2.72 -10.21
N GLN A 336 -9.50 3.48 -9.57
CA GLN A 336 -10.88 3.04 -9.36
C GLN A 336 -11.63 3.00 -10.71
N ARG A 337 -12.63 2.14 -10.90
CA ARG A 337 -13.50 2.11 -12.10
C ARG A 337 -12.74 2.35 -13.42
N VAL A 338 -11.81 1.46 -13.75
CA VAL A 338 -10.92 1.51 -14.91
C VAL A 338 -11.70 1.85 -16.19
N ARG A 339 -11.16 2.76 -17.00
CA ARG A 339 -11.74 3.22 -18.27
C ARG A 339 -10.81 2.91 -19.44
N ALA A 340 -11.33 2.87 -20.66
CA ALA A 340 -10.52 2.64 -21.87
C ALA A 340 -9.35 3.63 -22.00
N ARG A 341 -9.55 4.89 -21.60
CA ARG A 341 -8.49 5.94 -21.60
C ARG A 341 -7.37 5.71 -20.59
N ASP A 342 -7.55 4.82 -19.61
CA ASP A 342 -6.52 4.49 -18.63
C ASP A 342 -5.46 3.57 -19.22
N ARG A 343 -5.75 2.94 -20.38
CA ARG A 343 -4.76 2.19 -21.15
C ARG A 343 -3.48 3.00 -21.31
N GLY A 344 -2.35 2.32 -21.13
CA GLY A 344 -1.03 2.93 -21.23
C GLY A 344 0.02 2.16 -20.44
N THR A 345 1.23 2.68 -20.43
CA THR A 345 2.31 2.16 -19.60
C THR A 345 2.52 3.09 -18.42
N TYR A 346 2.39 2.55 -17.22
CA TYR A 346 2.69 3.24 -15.97
C TYR A 346 4.10 2.88 -15.54
N TYR A 347 4.83 3.85 -15.03
CA TYR A 347 6.21 3.68 -14.60
C TYR A 347 6.31 4.00 -13.12
N CYS A 348 7.01 3.16 -12.37
CA CYS A 348 7.32 3.46 -10.97
C CYS A 348 8.80 3.82 -10.80
N TRP A 349 8.99 4.91 -10.07
CA TRP A 349 10.28 5.37 -9.58
C TRP A 349 10.42 4.97 -8.12
N ARG A 350 11.62 4.60 -7.69
CA ARG A 350 11.98 4.32 -6.31
C ARG A 350 13.35 4.93 -6.02
N GLU A 351 13.43 5.77 -5.01
CA GLU A 351 14.67 6.49 -4.63
C GLU A 351 15.30 7.23 -5.81
N GLY A 352 14.48 7.93 -6.61
CA GLY A 352 14.94 8.67 -7.77
C GLY A 352 15.36 7.81 -8.98
N LYS A 353 15.23 6.48 -8.92
CA LYS A 353 15.53 5.57 -10.04
C LYS A 353 14.26 4.99 -10.65
N LEU A 354 14.20 4.91 -11.97
CA LEU A 354 13.13 4.23 -12.68
C LEU A 354 13.33 2.71 -12.54
N VAL A 355 12.42 2.00 -11.87
CA VAL A 355 12.64 0.58 -11.50
C VAL A 355 11.71 -0.42 -12.20
N ALA A 356 10.47 -0.02 -12.52
CA ALA A 356 9.52 -0.93 -13.16
C ALA A 356 8.52 -0.22 -14.07
N GLY A 357 8.01 -0.96 -15.05
CA GLY A 357 6.91 -0.57 -15.94
C GLY A 357 5.70 -1.47 -15.76
N PHE A 358 4.51 -0.95 -16.03
CA PHE A 358 3.23 -1.64 -15.92
C PHE A 358 2.39 -1.31 -17.14
N ARG A 359 2.30 -2.23 -18.09
CA ARG A 359 1.52 -2.05 -19.31
C ARG A 359 0.08 -2.46 -19.05
N LEU A 360 -0.78 -1.46 -18.83
CA LEU A 360 -2.20 -1.64 -18.62
C LEU A 360 -2.94 -1.71 -19.96
N SER A 361 -3.54 -2.87 -20.21
CA SER A 361 -4.51 -3.11 -21.27
C SER A 361 -5.91 -3.16 -20.67
N VAL A 362 -6.85 -2.45 -21.31
CA VAL A 362 -8.22 -2.35 -20.84
C VAL A 362 -9.12 -3.04 -21.84
N THR A 363 -9.86 -4.04 -21.39
CA THR A 363 -10.79 -4.82 -22.21
C THR A 363 -12.23 -4.52 -21.80
N TYR A 364 -13.14 -4.59 -22.77
CA TYR A 364 -14.56 -4.57 -22.48
C TYR A 364 -14.96 -5.92 -21.91
N SER A 365 -15.89 -5.93 -20.95
CA SER A 365 -16.61 -7.18 -20.66
C SER A 365 -17.31 -7.58 -21.95
N GLN A 366 -16.85 -8.67 -22.57
CA GLN A 366 -17.67 -9.32 -23.58
C GLN A 366 -18.92 -9.77 -22.83
N LYS A 367 -20.04 -9.05 -23.00
CA LYS A 367 -21.35 -9.65 -22.81
C LYS A 367 -21.26 -10.95 -23.61
N ARG A 368 -21.37 -12.10 -22.92
CA ARG A 368 -21.35 -13.42 -23.56
C ARG A 368 -22.18 -13.30 -24.85
N PRO A 369 -21.68 -13.76 -26.01
CA PRO A 369 -22.58 -13.99 -27.12
C PRO A 369 -23.69 -14.88 -26.57
N ARG A 370 -24.92 -14.37 -26.52
CA ARG A 370 -26.08 -15.14 -26.08
C ARG A 370 -26.15 -16.34 -27.00
N ASN A 371 -25.80 -17.50 -26.47
CA ASN A 371 -25.88 -18.74 -27.21
C ASN A 371 -27.32 -19.22 -27.14
N LEU A 372 -27.81 -19.92 -28.17
CA LEU A 372 -29.19 -20.43 -28.21
C LEU A 372 -29.50 -21.44 -27.09
N ASP A 373 -28.45 -21.95 -26.42
CA ASP A 373 -28.54 -22.86 -25.28
C ASP A 373 -28.67 -22.15 -23.92
N ASP A 374 -28.70 -20.81 -23.88
CA ASP A 374 -28.88 -20.05 -22.64
C ASP A 374 -30.33 -20.21 -22.13
N PRO A 375 -30.57 -20.72 -20.91
CA PRO A 375 -31.93 -21.00 -20.40
C PRO A 375 -32.86 -19.78 -20.43
N GLU A 376 -32.33 -18.57 -20.26
CA GLU A 376 -33.10 -17.33 -20.38
C GLU A 376 -33.57 -17.06 -21.82
N THR A 377 -32.73 -17.37 -22.81
CA THR A 377 -33.10 -17.23 -24.23
C THR A 377 -34.08 -18.31 -24.70
N ILE A 378 -33.92 -19.55 -24.22
CA ILE A 378 -34.87 -20.64 -24.48
C ILE A 378 -36.25 -20.29 -23.93
N TYR A 379 -36.30 -19.74 -22.71
CA TYR A 379 -37.54 -19.28 -22.10
C TYR A 379 -38.19 -18.16 -22.93
N ALA A 380 -37.42 -17.14 -23.32
CA ALA A 380 -37.93 -16.04 -24.14
C ALA A 380 -38.46 -16.50 -25.51
N VAL A 381 -37.75 -17.39 -26.20
CA VAL A 381 -38.18 -17.95 -27.49
C VAL A 381 -39.44 -18.79 -27.35
N LYS A 382 -39.55 -19.61 -26.30
CA LYS A 382 -40.78 -20.38 -26.01
C LYS A 382 -41.98 -19.46 -25.77
N VAL A 383 -41.80 -18.39 -25.01
CA VAL A 383 -42.88 -17.42 -24.71
C VAL A 383 -43.32 -16.68 -25.97
N ILE A 384 -42.38 -16.23 -26.81
CA ILE A 384 -42.68 -15.55 -28.07
C ILE A 384 -43.34 -16.52 -29.07
N GLY A 385 -42.88 -17.77 -29.14
CA GLY A 385 -43.49 -18.80 -29.98
C GLY A 385 -44.93 -19.11 -29.55
N LEU A 386 -45.15 -19.29 -28.24
CA LEU A 386 -46.48 -19.55 -27.69
C LEU A 386 -47.44 -18.39 -27.96
N SER A 387 -47.00 -17.15 -27.79
CA SER A 387 -47.83 -15.97 -28.06
C SER A 387 -48.19 -15.85 -29.53
N TYR A 388 -47.25 -16.14 -30.44
CA TYR A 388 -47.52 -16.16 -31.88
C TYR A 388 -48.55 -17.25 -32.26
N CYS A 389 -48.43 -18.46 -31.70
CA CYS A 389 -49.40 -19.53 -31.92
C CYS A 389 -50.82 -19.15 -31.44
N ILE A 390 -50.93 -18.51 -30.27
CA ILE A 390 -52.22 -18.04 -29.75
C ILE A 390 -52.82 -16.98 -30.69
N MET A 391 -52.01 -16.01 -31.13
CA MET A 391 -52.48 -14.97 -32.05
C MET A 391 -52.91 -15.53 -33.42
N ALA A 392 -52.17 -16.50 -33.96
CA ALA A 392 -52.52 -17.19 -35.20
C ALA A 392 -53.81 -17.99 -35.05
N PHE A 393 -53.99 -18.71 -33.93
CA PHE A 393 -55.22 -19.45 -33.64
C PHE A 393 -56.43 -18.51 -33.55
N LEU A 394 -56.32 -17.41 -32.81
CA LEU A 394 -57.38 -16.40 -32.72
C LEU A 394 -57.72 -15.81 -34.10
N PHE A 395 -56.72 -15.53 -34.92
CA PHE A 395 -56.92 -15.05 -36.28
C PHE A 395 -57.71 -16.05 -37.13
N ILE A 396 -57.33 -17.32 -37.11
CA ILE A 396 -58.05 -18.39 -37.82
C ILE A 396 -59.49 -18.50 -37.29
N LEU A 397 -59.68 -18.47 -35.98
CA LEU A 397 -60.99 -18.59 -35.34
C LEU A 397 -61.92 -17.43 -35.75
N ILE A 398 -61.39 -16.19 -35.79
CA ILE A 398 -62.12 -15.03 -36.30
C ILE A 398 -62.51 -15.22 -37.77
N HIS A 399 -61.62 -15.74 -38.61
CA HIS A 399 -61.90 -15.99 -40.02
C HIS A 399 -62.95 -17.09 -40.23
N VAL A 400 -62.89 -18.17 -39.46
CA VAL A 400 -63.89 -19.25 -39.47
C VAL A 400 -65.23 -18.75 -38.97
N CYS A 401 -65.27 -18.03 -37.84
CA CYS A 401 -66.51 -17.42 -37.34
C CYS A 401 -67.11 -16.46 -38.36
N ARG A 402 -66.31 -15.60 -39.00
CA ARG A 402 -66.79 -14.71 -40.08
C ARG A 402 -67.32 -15.47 -41.29
N TYR A 403 -66.70 -16.60 -41.64
CA TYR A 403 -67.16 -17.46 -42.73
C TYR A 403 -68.49 -18.14 -42.36
N CYS A 404 -68.58 -18.75 -41.18
CA CYS A 404 -69.81 -19.38 -40.68
C CYS A 404 -70.97 -18.38 -40.52
N TRP A 405 -70.69 -17.15 -40.05
CA TRP A 405 -71.71 -16.11 -39.91
C TRP A 405 -72.22 -15.60 -41.25
N ARG A 406 -71.36 -15.57 -42.29
CA ARG A 406 -71.77 -15.29 -43.67
C ARG A 406 -72.58 -16.42 -44.27
N ALA A 407 -72.21 -17.68 -44.02
CA ALA A 407 -72.96 -18.85 -44.48
C ALA A 407 -74.36 -18.92 -43.82
N LEU A 408 -74.47 -18.67 -42.52
CA LEU A 408 -75.75 -18.63 -41.79
C LEU A 408 -76.65 -17.46 -42.22
N ARG A 409 -76.08 -16.29 -42.58
CA ARG A 409 -76.84 -15.20 -43.20
C ARG A 409 -77.27 -15.49 -44.64
N GLY A 410 -76.55 -16.36 -45.34
CA GLY A 410 -76.91 -16.82 -46.69
C GLY A 410 -78.10 -17.79 -46.70
N SER A 411 -78.27 -18.60 -45.67
CA SER A 411 -79.41 -19.53 -45.53
C SER A 411 -80.70 -18.90 -44.98
N ALA A 412 -80.71 -17.60 -44.66
CA ALA A 412 -81.91 -16.87 -44.23
C ALA A 412 -82.61 -16.09 -45.36
N LYS A 413 -82.25 -16.37 -46.62
CA LYS A 413 -82.99 -15.95 -47.82
C LYS A 413 -83.28 -17.17 -48.70
N VAL A 414 -84.24 -17.99 -48.28
CA VAL A 414 -85.09 -18.81 -49.15
C VAL A 414 -86.50 -18.71 -48.61
#